data_AF-A0A8P4GBU8-F1
#
_entry.id   AF-A0A8P4GBU8-F1
#
_cell.length_a   1.000
_cell.length_b   1.000
_cell.length_c   1.000
_cell.angle_alpha   90.00
_cell.angle_beta   90.00
_cell.angle_gamma   90.00
#
_symmetry.space_group_name_H-M   'P 1'
#
loop_
_entity.id
_entity.type
_entity.pdbx_description
1 polymer ?
#
loop_
_entity_poly.entity_id
_entity_poly.type
_entity_poly.pdbx_seq_one_letter_code
_entity_poly.pdbx_strand_id
1 'polypeptide(L)'
;IKSTVWVEFSTLHYLFYLSCFCLISGVSSGCQQGGCLTCSDYNGCLSCKPRLFMHLERIGMKQIGVCMTSCPLGFYGTRSPERNICTKCRSECDSCFNKNFCTRCRAGFYLHLGKCQENCPEGLVHSDTQRECVLKCPAECESCENSETCTRCRPGLYQLSGRCHEVCPEDYEPSDNLMECTEKVHCIVGEWSEWSPCPRPARNCGFKRGQETRTRQILQQPSTHGNPCPDISEIKKCPVKRKKCQGKENNTVAKLQSDCVPAMCQTLTPDPCDPAFELKLPKKWHTECAHKNGHNLDVVYSSCC
;
A
#
# COMPACT_ATOMS: atom_id res chain seq x y z
N ILE A 1 13.95 42.06 -43.69
CA ILE A 1 14.90 41.80 -42.58
C ILE A 1 15.41 43.17 -42.12
N LYS A 2 15.38 43.42 -40.80
CA LYS A 2 15.71 44.69 -40.09
C LYS A 2 14.53 45.64 -39.83
N SER A 3 13.52 45.11 -39.15
CA SER A 3 12.85 45.85 -38.09
C SER A 3 13.56 45.51 -36.76
N THR A 4 13.47 46.42 -35.79
CA THR A 4 13.63 46.12 -34.35
C THR A 4 15.06 46.06 -33.78
N VAL A 5 15.84 47.15 -33.88
CA VAL A 5 17.05 47.33 -33.04
C VAL A 5 17.22 48.82 -32.67
N TRP A 6 16.27 49.40 -31.93
CA TRP A 6 16.42 50.78 -31.40
C TRP A 6 15.83 50.98 -29.99
N VAL A 7 15.58 49.91 -29.23
CA VAL A 7 14.99 50.01 -27.88
C VAL A 7 15.72 49.13 -26.86
N GLU A 8 17.05 49.00 -26.94
CA GLU A 8 17.83 48.27 -25.91
C GLU A 8 18.99 49.06 -25.28
N PHE A 9 19.38 50.22 -25.83
CA PHE A 9 20.50 50.98 -25.28
C PHE A 9 20.13 51.96 -24.15
N SER A 10 18.85 52.28 -23.97
CA SER A 10 18.40 53.27 -22.95
C SER A 10 18.12 52.64 -21.58
N THR A 11 17.74 51.36 -21.52
CA THR A 11 17.47 50.62 -20.28
C THR A 11 18.74 50.20 -19.55
N LEU A 12 19.80 49.82 -20.28
CA LEU A 12 21.09 49.47 -19.68
C LEU A 12 21.81 50.67 -19.05
N HIS A 13 21.70 51.87 -19.65
CA HIS A 13 22.28 53.09 -19.07
C HIS A 13 21.52 53.54 -17.81
N TYR A 14 20.20 53.35 -17.77
CA TYR A 14 19.38 53.65 -16.59
C TYR A 14 19.59 52.64 -15.46
N LEU A 15 19.78 51.35 -15.78
CA LEU A 15 20.17 50.31 -14.81
C LEU A 15 21.60 50.50 -14.30
N PHE A 16 22.53 50.95 -15.16
CA PHE A 16 23.86 51.36 -14.71
C PHE A 16 23.79 52.58 -13.80
N TYR A 17 22.98 53.59 -14.13
CA TYR A 17 22.76 54.75 -13.27
C TYR A 17 22.06 54.39 -11.95
N LEU A 18 21.09 53.47 -11.90
CA LEU A 18 20.48 53.01 -10.65
C LEU A 18 21.43 52.14 -9.80
N SER A 19 22.27 51.32 -10.44
CA SER A 19 23.32 50.57 -9.74
C SER A 19 24.45 51.46 -9.24
N CYS A 20 24.76 52.55 -9.96
CA CYS A 20 25.83 53.49 -9.64
C CYS A 20 25.37 54.59 -8.66
N PHE A 21 24.09 55.00 -8.67
CA PHE A 21 23.55 55.89 -7.63
C PHE A 21 23.47 55.22 -6.26
N CYS A 22 23.33 53.90 -6.21
CA CYS A 22 23.42 53.15 -4.95
C CYS A 22 24.87 53.07 -4.41
N LEU A 23 25.88 53.33 -5.25
CA LEU A 23 27.30 53.35 -4.88
C LEU A 23 27.81 54.74 -4.45
N ILE A 24 27.01 55.81 -4.56
CA ILE A 24 27.43 57.18 -4.22
C ILE A 24 26.87 57.67 -2.88
N SER A 25 25.88 56.99 -2.29
CA SER A 25 25.51 57.20 -0.89
C SER A 25 26.23 56.18 -0.02
N GLY A 26 27.30 56.58 0.66
CA GLY A 26 28.02 55.78 1.66
C GLY A 26 27.21 55.48 2.92
N VAL A 27 25.99 54.95 2.77
CA VAL A 27 25.10 54.54 3.85
C VAL A 27 25.27 53.03 4.02
N SER A 28 25.74 52.62 5.20
CA SER A 28 25.89 51.21 5.58
C SER A 28 24.61 50.43 5.26
N SER A 29 24.74 49.29 4.58
CA SER A 29 23.61 48.43 4.22
C SER A 29 22.69 48.15 5.41
N GLY A 30 23.24 48.07 6.64
CA GLY A 30 22.50 47.86 7.89
C GLY A 30 21.52 48.96 8.30
N CYS A 31 21.60 50.17 7.75
CA CYS A 31 20.63 51.26 8.01
C CYS A 31 19.48 51.30 7.01
N GLN A 32 19.66 50.69 5.83
CA GLN A 32 18.65 50.68 4.78
C GLN A 32 17.57 49.62 5.03
N GLN A 33 17.77 48.65 5.94
CA GLN A 33 16.74 47.69 6.31
C GLN A 33 15.70 48.33 7.26
N GLY A 34 14.44 48.31 6.84
CA GLY A 34 13.31 48.75 7.65
C GLY A 34 13.27 48.01 8.99
N GLY A 35 13.18 48.77 10.09
CA GLY A 35 13.10 48.20 11.43
C GLY A 35 14.27 48.52 12.37
N CYS A 36 15.29 49.24 11.87
CA CYS A 36 16.28 49.88 12.71
C CYS A 36 15.72 51.15 13.38
N LEU A 37 15.97 51.35 14.68
CA LEU A 37 15.59 52.53 15.46
C LEU A 37 16.72 53.56 15.49
N THR A 38 17.95 53.12 15.71
CA THR A 38 19.15 53.96 15.76
C THR A 38 20.24 53.34 14.91
N CYS A 39 20.91 54.15 14.09
CA CYS A 39 21.89 53.64 13.13
C CYS A 39 23.18 54.47 13.10
N SER A 40 24.26 53.85 12.64
CA SER A 40 25.57 54.47 12.42
C SER A 40 26.18 53.98 11.11
N ASP A 41 26.86 54.85 10.39
CA ASP A 41 27.53 54.52 9.11
C ASP A 41 28.62 53.45 9.27
N TYR A 42 29.22 53.36 10.45
CA TYR A 42 30.27 52.38 10.73
C TYR A 42 29.71 51.08 11.29
N ASN A 43 28.79 51.14 12.25
CA ASN A 43 28.34 49.92 12.94
C ASN A 43 27.04 49.34 12.37
N GLY A 44 26.44 49.99 11.36
CA GLY A 44 25.09 49.64 10.90
C GLY A 44 24.06 49.94 11.99
N CYS A 45 23.06 49.07 12.13
CA CYS A 45 21.99 49.26 13.09
C CYS A 45 22.43 49.01 14.54
N LEU A 46 22.19 49.98 15.41
CA LEU A 46 22.53 49.94 16.84
C LEU A 46 21.38 49.46 17.73
N SER A 47 20.12 49.65 17.30
CA SER A 47 18.93 49.17 18.02
C SER A 47 17.80 48.82 17.07
N CYS A 48 17.15 47.67 17.31
CA CYS A 48 16.05 47.17 16.49
C CYS A 48 14.70 47.46 17.14
N LYS A 49 13.64 47.55 16.31
CA LYS A 49 12.26 47.53 16.81
C LYS A 49 12.01 46.26 17.66
N PRO A 50 11.16 46.32 18.71
CA PRO A 50 10.99 45.21 19.68
C PRO A 50 10.59 43.83 19.13
N ARG A 51 10.10 43.75 17.88
CA ARG A 51 9.71 42.47 17.24
C ARG A 51 10.81 41.84 16.39
N LEU A 52 11.92 42.55 16.16
CA LEU A 52 13.00 42.12 15.30
C LEU A 52 14.18 41.61 16.13
N PHE A 53 15.00 40.78 15.51
CA PHE A 53 16.25 40.26 16.05
C PHE A 53 17.44 40.99 15.46
N MET A 54 18.34 41.42 16.33
CA MET A 54 19.63 41.99 15.94
C MET A 54 20.60 40.86 15.57
N HIS A 55 21.18 40.93 14.38
CA HIS A 55 22.24 40.05 13.92
C HIS A 55 23.48 40.88 13.57
N LEU A 56 24.66 40.33 13.87
CA LEU A 56 25.94 40.93 13.50
C LEU A 56 26.49 40.23 12.26
N GLU A 57 26.34 40.87 11.11
CA GLU A 57 26.84 40.38 9.84
C GLU A 57 28.32 40.75 9.67
N ARG A 58 29.14 39.81 9.23
CA ARG A 58 30.59 40.02 9.04
C ARG A 58 30.89 40.28 7.56
N ILE A 59 31.36 41.48 7.25
CA ILE A 59 31.80 41.86 5.90
C ILE A 59 33.32 42.12 5.97
N GLY A 60 34.12 41.15 5.53
CA GLY A 60 35.56 41.18 5.69
C GLY A 60 35.97 41.20 7.17
N MET A 61 36.59 42.29 7.62
CA MET A 61 36.97 42.52 9.02
C MET A 61 35.94 43.32 9.81
N LYS A 62 34.90 43.86 9.15
CA LYS A 62 33.87 44.71 9.76
C LYS A 62 32.70 43.86 10.25
N GLN A 63 32.13 44.22 11.40
CA GLN A 63 30.85 43.69 11.86
C GLN A 63 29.81 44.81 11.81
N ILE A 64 28.68 44.55 11.14
CA ILE A 64 27.57 45.49 11.06
C ILE A 64 26.31 44.89 11.70
N GLY A 65 25.57 45.70 12.43
CA GLY A 65 24.27 45.32 12.98
C GLY A 65 23.18 45.41 11.91
N VAL A 66 22.38 44.36 11.81
CA VAL A 66 21.20 44.30 10.94
C VAL A 66 20.01 43.78 11.73
N CYS A 67 18.81 44.28 11.43
CA CYS A 67 17.57 43.84 12.08
C CYS A 67 16.81 42.91 11.16
N MET A 68 16.45 41.72 11.64
CA MET A 68 15.74 40.70 10.86
C MET A 68 14.52 40.17 11.60
N THR A 69 13.53 39.71 10.84
CA THR A 69 12.31 39.08 11.39
C THR A 69 12.57 37.66 11.90
N SER A 70 13.62 37.01 11.40
CA SER A 70 14.07 35.67 11.81
C SER A 70 15.59 35.57 11.70
N CYS A 71 16.20 34.76 12.56
CA CYS A 71 17.66 34.58 12.54
C CYS A 71 18.09 33.71 11.35
N PRO A 72 19.29 33.96 10.80
CA PRO A 72 19.79 33.22 9.64
C PRO A 72 20.23 31.80 10.06
N LEU A 73 20.52 30.94 9.07
CA LEU A 73 21.03 29.59 9.32
C LEU A 73 22.29 29.63 10.22
N GLY A 74 22.39 28.69 11.15
CA GLY A 74 23.44 28.65 12.16
C GLY A 74 23.24 29.61 13.34
N PHE A 75 22.12 30.32 13.42
CA PHE A 75 21.77 31.19 14.56
C PHE A 75 20.34 30.92 15.05
N TYR A 76 20.13 31.10 16.35
CA TYR A 76 18.81 31.04 16.98
C TYR A 76 18.48 32.38 17.65
N GLY A 77 17.19 32.69 17.75
CA GLY A 77 16.71 33.94 18.35
C GLY A 77 16.65 33.86 19.87
N THR A 78 17.35 34.76 20.56
CA THR A 78 17.23 34.95 22.01
C THR A 78 16.47 36.24 22.29
N ARG A 79 15.36 36.16 23.02
CA ARG A 79 14.60 37.35 23.45
C ARG A 79 15.03 37.75 24.86
N SER A 80 15.48 39.00 25.02
CA SER A 80 15.75 39.59 26.33
C SER A 80 14.90 40.84 26.54
N PRO A 81 14.75 41.31 27.79
CA PRO A 81 13.99 42.54 28.08
C PRO A 81 14.54 43.78 27.34
N GLU A 82 15.84 43.76 27.01
CA GLU A 82 16.51 44.91 26.39
C GLU A 82 16.52 44.84 24.85
N ARG A 83 16.72 43.65 24.28
CA ARG A 83 16.72 43.44 22.82
C ARG A 83 16.60 41.97 22.45
N ASN A 84 16.05 41.68 21.27
CA ASN A 84 16.17 40.33 20.72
C ASN A 84 17.43 40.23 19.87
N ILE A 85 18.20 39.17 20.04
CA ILE A 85 19.49 38.97 19.38
C ILE A 85 19.57 37.59 18.74
N CYS A 86 20.19 37.50 17.56
CA CYS A 86 20.55 36.25 16.93
C CYS A 86 21.86 35.73 17.52
N THR A 87 21.77 34.60 18.22
CA THR A 87 22.90 33.95 18.88
C THR A 87 23.36 32.75 18.05
N LYS A 88 24.66 32.60 17.86
CA LYS A 88 25.22 31.51 17.05
C LYS A 88 24.94 30.15 17.71
N CYS A 89 24.59 29.15 16.90
CA CYS A 89 24.51 27.75 17.30
C CYS A 89 25.91 27.20 17.68
N ARG A 90 25.95 26.01 18.30
CA ARG A 90 27.22 25.31 18.51
C ARG A 90 27.86 24.91 17.19
N SER A 91 29.17 24.64 17.20
CA SER A 91 29.97 24.30 16.03
C SER A 91 29.46 23.07 15.30
N GLU A 92 28.87 22.11 15.99
CA GLU A 92 28.42 20.83 15.44
C GLU A 92 27.04 20.94 14.76
N CYS A 93 26.39 22.11 14.87
CA CYS A 93 25.05 22.38 14.38
C CYS A 93 25.04 23.25 13.13
N ASP A 94 24.25 22.84 12.14
CA ASP A 94 23.86 23.69 11.01
C ASP A 94 22.66 24.56 11.39
N SER A 95 21.71 24.02 12.17
CA SER A 95 20.59 24.78 12.73
C SER A 95 20.24 24.30 14.13
N CYS A 96 19.78 25.21 14.98
CA CYS A 96 19.43 24.91 16.36
C CYS A 96 18.22 25.71 16.82
N PHE A 97 17.46 25.15 17.76
CA PHE A 97 16.35 25.83 18.43
C PHE A 97 16.87 26.72 19.56
N ASN A 98 17.90 26.24 20.29
CA ASN A 98 18.62 27.00 21.30
C ASN A 98 20.08 26.49 21.40
N LYS A 99 20.87 27.05 22.32
CA LYS A 99 22.28 26.67 22.52
C LYS A 99 22.53 25.18 22.78
N ASN A 100 21.54 24.47 23.34
CA ASN A 100 21.65 23.06 23.74
C ASN A 100 20.86 22.10 22.85
N PHE A 101 19.93 22.63 22.04
CA PHE A 101 19.03 21.82 21.21
C PHE A 101 19.24 22.16 19.75
N CYS A 102 19.91 21.25 19.06
CA CYS A 102 20.14 21.25 17.64
C CYS A 102 18.94 20.67 16.89
N THR A 103 18.63 21.22 15.72
CA THR A 103 17.61 20.69 14.82
C THR A 103 18.22 20.04 13.59
N ARG A 104 19.47 20.39 13.25
CA ARG A 104 20.21 19.77 12.14
C ARG A 104 21.70 19.82 12.40
N CYS A 105 22.36 18.67 12.27
CA CYS A 105 23.79 18.55 12.46
C CYS A 105 24.57 18.88 11.20
N ARG A 106 25.79 19.38 11.39
CA ARG A 106 26.78 19.52 10.32
C ARG A 106 27.20 18.14 9.81
N ALA A 107 27.61 18.06 8.56
CA ALA A 107 28.22 16.86 7.99
C ALA A 107 29.33 16.30 8.91
N GLY A 108 29.32 14.99 9.14
CA GLY A 108 30.19 14.29 10.08
C GLY A 108 29.63 14.16 11.51
N PHE A 109 28.53 14.85 11.83
CA PHE A 109 27.82 14.71 13.10
C PHE A 109 26.39 14.20 12.89
N TYR A 110 25.92 13.41 13.84
CA TYR A 110 24.61 12.77 13.82
C TYR A 110 23.77 13.28 14.99
N LEU A 111 22.50 13.58 14.71
CA LEU A 111 21.57 14.10 15.69
C LEU A 111 21.05 12.97 16.58
N HIS A 112 21.12 13.18 17.90
CA HIS A 112 20.57 12.29 18.91
C HIS A 112 20.02 13.13 20.08
N LEU A 113 18.71 13.03 20.35
CA LEU A 113 18.03 13.77 21.43
C LEU A 113 18.33 15.29 21.44
N GLY A 114 18.39 15.90 20.25
CA GLY A 114 18.69 17.33 20.10
C GLY A 114 20.17 17.69 20.23
N LYS A 115 21.10 16.73 20.27
CA LYS A 115 22.54 16.99 20.29
C LYS A 115 23.21 16.38 19.07
N CYS A 116 24.20 17.07 18.54
CA CYS A 116 25.03 16.58 17.44
C CYS A 116 26.30 15.96 18.00
N GLN A 117 26.58 14.73 17.59
CA GLN A 117 27.72 13.94 18.05
C GLN A 117 28.33 13.13 16.90
N GLU A 118 29.63 12.86 16.95
CA GLU A 118 30.34 12.13 15.90
C GLU A 118 30.04 10.63 15.96
N ASN A 119 29.97 10.07 17.17
CA ASN A 119 29.69 8.65 17.40
C ASN A 119 28.32 8.49 18.06
N CYS A 120 27.50 7.57 17.56
CA CYS A 120 26.22 7.22 18.18
C CYS A 120 26.40 6.42 19.49
N PRO A 121 25.48 6.54 20.46
CA PRO A 121 25.53 5.76 21.69
C PRO A 121 25.31 4.27 21.41
N GLU A 122 25.52 3.41 22.41
CA GLU A 122 25.32 1.97 22.26
C GLU A 122 23.90 1.64 21.75
N GLY A 123 23.82 0.71 20.80
CA GLY A 123 22.57 0.28 20.18
C GLY A 123 22.10 1.13 18.98
N LEU A 124 22.73 2.27 18.71
CA LEU A 124 22.43 3.13 17.56
C LEU A 124 23.55 3.10 16.51
N VAL A 125 23.19 3.35 15.26
CA VAL A 125 24.08 3.43 14.10
C VAL A 125 23.87 4.74 13.36
N HIS A 126 24.84 5.07 12.51
CA HIS A 126 24.85 6.29 11.73
C HIS A 126 23.88 6.15 10.54
N SER A 127 22.95 7.09 10.39
CA SER A 127 22.14 7.22 9.18
C SER A 127 22.61 8.43 8.38
N ASP A 128 23.30 8.20 7.27
CA ASP A 128 23.79 9.28 6.40
C ASP A 128 22.64 10.05 5.72
N THR A 129 21.54 9.36 5.41
CA THR A 129 20.37 9.96 4.74
C THR A 129 19.65 10.94 5.67
N GLN A 130 19.50 10.58 6.94
CA GLN A 130 18.80 11.39 7.94
C GLN A 130 19.76 12.29 8.74
N ARG A 131 21.08 12.04 8.70
CA ARG A 131 22.10 12.64 9.59
C ARG A 131 21.72 12.53 11.06
N GLU A 132 21.26 11.35 11.43
CA GLU A 132 20.69 11.01 12.73
C GLU A 132 21.27 9.70 13.23
N CYS A 133 21.30 9.55 14.56
CA CYS A 133 21.56 8.27 15.19
C CYS A 133 20.26 7.46 15.21
N VAL A 134 20.22 6.38 14.42
CA VAL A 134 19.04 5.52 14.27
C VAL A 134 19.30 4.14 14.87
N LEU A 135 18.23 3.41 15.19
CA LEU A 135 18.34 2.03 15.65
C LEU A 135 18.95 1.15 14.56
N LYS A 136 19.78 0.18 14.97
CA LYS A 136 20.29 -0.85 14.06
C LYS A 136 19.21 -1.90 13.82
N CYS A 137 18.50 -1.78 12.72
CA CYS A 137 17.50 -2.78 12.33
C CYS A 137 18.14 -3.97 11.60
N PRO A 138 17.47 -5.16 11.60
CA PRO A 138 17.82 -6.29 10.74
C PRO A 138 17.89 -5.90 9.26
N ALA A 139 18.64 -6.65 8.45
CA ALA A 139 18.87 -6.32 7.04
C ALA A 139 17.59 -6.37 6.18
N GLU A 140 16.56 -7.04 6.65
CA GLU A 140 15.29 -7.32 5.99
C GLU A 140 14.22 -6.29 6.41
N CYS A 141 14.58 -5.42 7.34
CA CYS A 141 13.69 -4.48 8.01
C CYS A 141 13.98 -3.03 7.58
N GLU A 142 12.92 -2.26 7.31
CA GLU A 142 12.99 -0.83 7.02
C GLU A 142 12.93 -0.01 8.31
N SER A 143 12.02 -0.35 9.22
CA SER A 143 11.94 0.25 10.56
C SER A 143 11.66 -0.81 11.62
N CYS A 144 12.31 -0.68 12.77
CA CYS A 144 12.24 -1.64 13.86
C CYS A 144 12.00 -0.94 15.20
N GLU A 145 11.38 -1.66 16.13
CA GLU A 145 11.24 -1.22 17.52
C GLU A 145 12.54 -1.46 18.29
N ASN A 146 13.21 -2.57 17.99
CA ASN A 146 14.51 -2.94 18.55
C ASN A 146 15.31 -3.75 17.52
N SER A 147 16.49 -4.26 17.87
CA SER A 147 17.35 -5.00 16.94
C SER A 147 16.78 -6.33 16.44
N GLU A 148 15.65 -6.81 16.98
CA GLU A 148 15.02 -8.09 16.64
C GLU A 148 13.59 -7.93 16.10
N THR A 149 12.82 -7.01 16.66
CA THR A 149 11.42 -6.75 16.34
C THR A 149 11.31 -5.70 15.25
N CYS A 150 11.01 -6.16 14.04
CA CYS A 150 10.70 -5.30 12.90
C CYS A 150 9.25 -4.82 12.95
N THR A 151 9.05 -3.52 12.70
CA THR A 151 7.72 -2.89 12.57
C THR A 151 7.32 -2.65 11.13
N ARG A 152 8.29 -2.58 10.21
CA ARG A 152 8.04 -2.42 8.77
C ARG A 152 9.11 -3.14 7.97
N CYS A 153 8.69 -4.10 7.17
CA CYS A 153 9.58 -4.87 6.30
C CYS A 153 9.98 -4.08 5.07
N ARG A 154 11.13 -4.44 4.48
CA ARG A 154 11.52 -3.91 3.18
C ARG A 154 10.51 -4.35 2.09
N PRO A 155 10.40 -3.59 0.98
CA PRO A 155 9.48 -3.93 -0.11
C PRO A 155 9.70 -5.35 -0.62
N GLY A 156 8.61 -6.11 -0.79
CA GLY A 156 8.63 -7.50 -1.24
C GLY A 156 8.75 -8.57 -0.14
N LEU A 157 8.76 -8.17 1.14
CA LEU A 157 8.73 -9.08 2.28
C LEU A 157 7.43 -8.92 3.07
N TYR A 158 7.01 -10.01 3.71
CA TYR A 158 5.80 -10.10 4.53
C TYR A 158 6.16 -10.19 6.01
N GLN A 159 5.51 -9.35 6.83
CA GLN A 159 5.74 -9.35 8.27
C GLN A 159 4.97 -10.47 8.97
N LEU A 160 5.63 -11.18 9.87
CA LEU A 160 5.04 -12.18 10.75
C LEU A 160 5.72 -12.12 12.12
N SER A 161 4.95 -11.85 13.18
CA SER A 161 5.46 -11.84 14.57
C SER A 161 6.74 -11.00 14.77
N GLY A 162 6.81 -9.84 14.11
CA GLY A 162 7.97 -8.94 14.19
C GLY A 162 9.18 -9.36 13.34
N ARG A 163 9.06 -10.36 12.48
CA ARG A 163 10.10 -10.76 11.51
C ARG A 163 9.59 -10.60 10.09
N CYS A 164 10.52 -10.42 9.16
CA CYS A 164 10.21 -10.27 7.75
C CYS A 164 10.59 -11.54 7.00
N HIS A 165 9.66 -12.04 6.20
CA HIS A 165 9.82 -13.27 5.44
C HIS A 165 9.60 -12.98 3.95
N GLU A 166 10.47 -13.51 3.09
CA GLU A 166 10.24 -13.47 1.64
C GLU A 166 9.10 -14.42 1.24
N VAL A 167 8.97 -15.55 1.93
CA VAL A 167 7.90 -16.53 1.77
C VAL A 167 7.31 -16.86 3.13
N CYS A 168 6.00 -16.72 3.28
CA CYS A 168 5.31 -17.05 4.53
C CYS A 168 5.44 -18.55 4.87
N PRO A 169 5.54 -18.92 6.16
CA PRO A 169 5.59 -20.32 6.60
C PRO A 169 4.34 -21.12 6.20
N GLU A 170 4.40 -22.45 6.31
CA GLU A 170 3.36 -23.37 5.81
C GLU A 170 1.93 -23.11 6.33
N ASP A 171 1.77 -22.57 7.53
CA ASP A 171 0.45 -22.26 8.10
C ASP A 171 -0.04 -20.84 7.77
N TYR A 172 0.72 -20.08 6.97
CA TYR A 172 0.45 -18.68 6.66
C TYR A 172 0.45 -18.42 5.15
N GLU A 173 -0.39 -17.50 4.71
CA GLU A 173 -0.42 -17.01 3.33
C GLU A 173 -0.06 -15.52 3.26
N PRO A 174 0.57 -15.10 2.16
CA PRO A 174 0.91 -13.70 1.95
C PRO A 174 -0.35 -12.87 1.69
N SER A 175 -0.51 -11.77 2.43
CA SER A 175 -1.53 -10.77 2.17
C SER A 175 -0.89 -9.52 1.57
N ASP A 176 -0.99 -9.33 0.25
CA ASP A 176 -0.40 -8.19 -0.45
C ASP A 176 -0.94 -6.83 0.03
N ASN A 177 -2.21 -6.81 0.46
CA ASN A 177 -2.85 -5.57 0.95
C ASN A 177 -2.30 -5.13 2.31
N LEU A 178 -1.90 -6.10 3.15
CA LEU A 178 -1.39 -5.84 4.50
C LEU A 178 0.14 -5.91 4.56
N MET A 179 0.80 -6.45 3.53
CA MET A 179 2.23 -6.80 3.54
C MET A 179 2.60 -7.66 4.77
N GLU A 180 1.69 -8.55 5.14
CA GLU A 180 1.77 -9.40 6.33
C GLU A 180 1.47 -10.85 5.96
N CYS A 181 2.01 -11.78 6.74
CA CYS A 181 1.63 -13.18 6.67
C CYS A 181 0.39 -13.41 7.53
N THR A 182 -0.73 -13.73 6.88
CA THR A 182 -1.99 -14.06 7.56
C THR A 182 -2.14 -15.56 7.70
N GLU A 183 -2.78 -16.01 8.78
CA GLU A 183 -3.01 -17.44 9.00
C GLU A 183 -3.88 -18.04 7.90
N LYS A 184 -3.50 -19.20 7.37
CA LYS A 184 -4.28 -19.93 6.36
C LYS A 184 -5.57 -20.43 6.98
N VAL A 185 -6.69 -19.90 6.50
CA VAL A 185 -8.01 -20.38 6.94
C VAL A 185 -8.41 -21.61 6.15
N HIS A 186 -8.69 -22.71 6.85
CA HIS A 186 -9.22 -23.94 6.25
C HIS A 186 -10.75 -24.00 6.34
N CYS A 187 -11.38 -24.76 5.45
CA CYS A 187 -12.82 -24.91 5.50
C CYS A 187 -13.25 -25.71 6.73
N ILE A 188 -14.09 -25.11 7.57
CA ILE A 188 -14.74 -25.79 8.70
C ILE A 188 -16.20 -26.03 8.33
N VAL A 189 -16.64 -27.28 8.45
CA VAL A 189 -18.02 -27.69 8.21
C VAL A 189 -18.70 -28.07 9.52
N GLY A 190 -20.02 -27.86 9.59
CA GLY A 190 -20.82 -28.18 10.75
C GLY A 190 -21.19 -29.66 10.84
N GLU A 191 -22.00 -29.97 11.84
CA GLU A 191 -22.58 -31.29 12.00
C GLU A 191 -23.54 -31.62 10.85
N TRP A 192 -23.70 -32.92 10.59
CA TRP A 192 -24.62 -33.43 9.58
C TRP A 192 -26.08 -33.21 10.00
N SER A 193 -26.93 -32.85 9.04
CA SER A 193 -28.37 -32.90 9.25
C SER A 193 -28.85 -34.33 9.47
N GLU A 194 -30.05 -34.44 10.04
CA GLU A 194 -30.85 -35.66 9.96
C GLU A 194 -31.06 -36.08 8.49
N TRP A 195 -31.20 -37.39 8.28
CA TRP A 195 -31.45 -37.95 6.95
C TRP A 195 -32.85 -37.57 6.46
N SER A 196 -32.94 -37.16 5.18
CA SER A 196 -34.24 -36.91 4.54
C SER A 196 -35.09 -38.19 4.53
N PRO A 197 -36.43 -38.10 4.67
CA PRO A 197 -37.29 -39.26 4.50
C PRO A 197 -37.13 -39.85 3.10
N CYS A 198 -37.08 -41.19 3.02
CA CYS A 198 -36.92 -41.91 1.77
C CYS A 198 -38.05 -41.55 0.78
N PRO A 199 -37.74 -40.94 -0.38
CA PRO A 199 -38.75 -40.47 -1.33
C PRO A 199 -39.67 -41.59 -1.78
N ARG A 200 -40.98 -41.36 -1.75
CA ARG A 200 -41.96 -42.25 -2.36
C ARG A 200 -42.20 -41.78 -3.79
N PRO A 201 -41.78 -42.52 -4.84
CA PRO A 201 -42.06 -42.11 -6.20
C PRO A 201 -43.58 -42.07 -6.42
N ALA A 202 -44.13 -40.90 -6.72
CA ALA A 202 -45.57 -40.70 -6.87
C ALA A 202 -46.14 -41.38 -8.14
N ARG A 203 -45.32 -41.59 -9.17
CA ARG A 203 -45.76 -42.04 -10.50
C ARG A 203 -44.95 -43.18 -11.13
N ASN A 204 -43.95 -43.71 -10.44
CA ASN A 204 -43.07 -44.74 -10.99
C ASN A 204 -43.29 -46.05 -10.23
N CYS A 205 -44.16 -46.90 -10.75
CA CYS A 205 -44.41 -48.21 -10.17
C CYS A 205 -43.24 -49.17 -10.47
N GLY A 206 -42.90 -50.07 -9.54
CA GLY A 206 -41.83 -51.07 -9.74
C GLY A 206 -40.46 -50.80 -9.08
N PHE A 207 -40.19 -49.62 -8.50
CA PHE A 207 -38.90 -49.32 -7.85
C PHE A 207 -38.76 -49.98 -6.47
N LYS A 208 -37.61 -50.61 -6.18
CA LYS A 208 -37.29 -51.29 -4.90
C LYS A 208 -36.37 -50.49 -3.97
N ARG A 209 -35.74 -49.41 -4.47
CA ARG A 209 -34.75 -48.60 -3.73
C ARG A 209 -35.04 -47.12 -3.96
N GLY A 210 -35.00 -46.32 -2.90
CA GLY A 210 -34.96 -44.86 -2.92
C GLY A 210 -33.58 -44.36 -2.47
N GLN A 211 -33.43 -43.04 -2.42
CA GLN A 211 -32.23 -42.38 -1.92
C GLN A 211 -32.61 -41.39 -0.81
N GLU A 212 -31.98 -41.50 0.35
CA GLU A 212 -32.03 -40.50 1.40
C GLU A 212 -30.78 -39.62 1.28
N THR A 213 -30.94 -38.32 1.48
CA THR A 213 -29.87 -37.33 1.43
C THR A 213 -29.77 -36.65 2.77
N ARG A 214 -28.55 -36.42 3.25
CA ARG A 214 -28.25 -35.50 4.36
C ARG A 214 -27.28 -34.44 3.89
N THR A 215 -27.35 -33.28 4.53
CA THR A 215 -26.51 -32.13 4.18
C THR A 215 -25.89 -31.53 5.43
N ARG A 216 -24.69 -30.97 5.30
CA ARG A 216 -24.06 -30.15 6.35
C ARG A 216 -23.74 -28.76 5.81
N GLN A 217 -23.73 -27.78 6.69
CA GLN A 217 -23.43 -26.39 6.33
C GLN A 217 -21.93 -26.11 6.46
N ILE A 218 -21.43 -25.17 5.66
CA ILE A 218 -20.05 -24.66 5.80
C ILE A 218 -20.10 -23.56 6.86
N LEU A 219 -19.34 -23.73 7.95
CA LEU A 219 -19.24 -22.76 9.05
C LEU A 219 -18.16 -21.71 8.78
N GLN A 220 -17.06 -22.12 8.15
CA GLN A 220 -15.96 -21.24 7.77
C GLN A 220 -15.53 -21.56 6.35
N GLN A 221 -15.49 -20.53 5.51
CA GLN A 221 -14.98 -20.66 4.14
C GLN A 221 -13.44 -20.75 4.17
N PRO A 222 -12.86 -21.59 3.30
CA PRO A 222 -11.41 -21.66 3.18
C PRO A 222 -10.89 -20.39 2.51
N SER A 223 -9.67 -20.00 2.86
CA SER A 223 -8.94 -18.98 2.12
C SER A 223 -8.43 -19.51 0.77
N THR A 224 -7.81 -18.64 -0.03
CA THR A 224 -7.29 -18.95 -1.37
C THR A 224 -6.35 -20.15 -1.41
N HIS A 225 -5.53 -20.30 -0.37
CA HIS A 225 -4.60 -21.43 -0.20
C HIS A 225 -5.04 -22.42 0.90
N GLY A 226 -6.27 -22.29 1.39
CA GLY A 226 -6.84 -23.18 2.38
C GLY A 226 -7.31 -24.51 1.78
N ASN A 227 -7.37 -25.57 2.61
CA ASN A 227 -7.96 -26.83 2.22
C ASN A 227 -9.44 -26.66 1.82
N PRO A 228 -9.87 -27.21 0.66
CA PRO A 228 -11.24 -27.08 0.19
C PRO A 228 -12.21 -27.78 1.14
N CYS A 229 -13.48 -27.36 1.10
CA CYS A 229 -14.51 -27.96 1.93
C CYS A 229 -14.69 -29.44 1.61
N PRO A 230 -14.74 -30.32 2.62
CA PRO A 230 -15.11 -31.72 2.43
C PRO A 230 -16.59 -31.83 2.00
N ASP A 231 -17.01 -33.01 1.53
CA ASP A 231 -18.34 -33.20 0.93
C ASP A 231 -19.49 -32.63 1.79
N ILE A 232 -20.32 -31.78 1.21
CA ILE A 232 -21.42 -31.12 1.93
C ILE A 232 -22.76 -31.87 1.85
N SER A 233 -22.86 -32.85 0.95
CA SER A 233 -24.05 -33.67 0.74
C SER A 233 -23.67 -35.14 0.65
N GLU A 234 -24.39 -35.99 1.36
CA GLU A 234 -24.19 -37.43 1.31
C GLU A 234 -25.51 -38.12 0.94
N ILE A 235 -25.42 -39.10 0.05
CA ILE A 235 -26.56 -39.85 -0.47
C ILE A 235 -26.42 -41.32 -0.08
N LYS A 236 -27.44 -41.85 0.60
CA LYS A 236 -27.52 -43.24 1.00
C LYS A 236 -28.75 -43.92 0.42
N LYS A 237 -28.63 -45.22 0.09
CA LYS A 237 -29.74 -46.00 -0.48
C LYS A 237 -30.67 -46.48 0.63
N CYS A 238 -31.97 -46.27 0.45
CA CYS A 238 -33.02 -46.70 1.38
C CYS A 238 -34.01 -47.68 0.71
N PRO A 239 -34.57 -48.66 1.42
CA PRO A 239 -35.58 -49.57 0.87
C PRO A 239 -36.95 -48.87 0.78
N VAL A 240 -37.62 -48.96 -0.37
CA VAL A 240 -38.99 -48.44 -0.56
C VAL A 240 -40.00 -49.58 -0.70
N LYS A 241 -41.19 -49.41 -0.10
CA LYS A 241 -42.29 -50.37 -0.24
C LYS A 241 -42.76 -50.41 -1.69
N ARG A 242 -42.74 -51.58 -2.31
CA ARG A 242 -43.12 -51.80 -3.71
C ARG A 242 -44.61 -51.53 -3.93
N LYS A 243 -44.96 -50.52 -4.73
CA LYS A 243 -46.33 -50.29 -5.20
C LYS A 243 -46.61 -51.20 -6.41
N LYS A 244 -47.71 -51.97 -6.38
CA LYS A 244 -48.16 -52.75 -7.55
C LYS A 244 -48.55 -51.79 -8.67
N CYS A 245 -48.01 -51.97 -9.87
CA CYS A 245 -48.50 -51.31 -11.07
C CYS A 245 -49.92 -51.84 -11.34
N GLN A 246 -50.93 -50.96 -11.43
CA GLN A 246 -52.21 -51.35 -12.03
C GLN A 246 -52.04 -51.28 -13.54
N GLY A 247 -51.59 -52.37 -14.14
CA GLY A 247 -51.66 -52.56 -15.58
C GLY A 247 -53.08 -52.96 -15.95
N LYS A 248 -53.73 -52.22 -16.87
CA LYS A 248 -54.73 -52.85 -17.72
C LYS A 248 -53.97 -53.81 -18.63
N GLU A 249 -54.22 -55.10 -18.47
CA GLU A 249 -53.77 -56.11 -19.42
C GLU A 249 -54.42 -55.81 -20.76
N ASN A 250 -53.61 -55.40 -21.75
CA ASN A 250 -53.86 -55.74 -23.13
C ASN A 250 -52.52 -56.02 -23.78
N ASN A 251 -52.42 -57.24 -24.28
CA ASN A 251 -51.26 -57.84 -24.89
C ASN A 251 -50.93 -57.10 -26.19
N THR A 252 -50.02 -56.13 -26.13
CA THR A 252 -49.20 -55.75 -27.28
C THR A 252 -47.81 -55.44 -26.76
N VAL A 253 -46.81 -56.09 -27.33
CA VAL A 253 -45.41 -55.69 -27.15
C VAL A 253 -45.24 -54.34 -27.83
N ALA A 254 -45.59 -53.26 -27.14
CA ALA A 254 -45.17 -51.92 -27.51
C ALA A 254 -43.76 -51.73 -26.93
N LYS A 255 -42.79 -51.92 -27.81
CA LYS A 255 -41.41 -51.48 -27.63
C LYS A 255 -41.44 -49.99 -27.30
N LEU A 256 -41.38 -49.63 -26.02
CA LEU A 256 -41.08 -48.27 -25.58
C LEU A 256 -39.60 -48.02 -25.89
N GLN A 257 -39.36 -47.70 -27.15
CA GLN A 257 -38.31 -46.77 -27.53
C GLN A 257 -38.62 -45.52 -26.70
N SER A 258 -37.78 -45.20 -25.72
CA SER A 258 -37.77 -43.84 -25.20
C SER A 258 -37.32 -42.96 -26.36
N ASP A 259 -38.27 -42.42 -27.09
CA ASP A 259 -38.04 -41.32 -28.00
C ASP A 259 -37.43 -40.20 -27.16
N CYS A 260 -36.10 -40.03 -27.27
CA CYS A 260 -35.51 -38.72 -27.14
C CYS A 260 -36.16 -37.88 -28.25
N VAL A 261 -37.25 -37.21 -27.93
CA VAL A 261 -37.63 -36.01 -28.68
C VAL A 261 -36.45 -35.06 -28.48
N PRO A 262 -35.74 -34.64 -29.54
CA PRO A 262 -34.78 -33.57 -29.38
C PRO A 262 -35.59 -32.36 -28.91
N ALA A 263 -35.41 -31.97 -27.64
CA ALA A 263 -35.83 -30.65 -27.22
C ALA A 263 -35.18 -29.70 -28.22
N MET A 264 -36.01 -28.93 -28.93
CA MET A 264 -35.56 -27.99 -29.93
C MET A 264 -34.46 -27.14 -29.33
N CYS A 265 -33.24 -27.28 -29.82
CA CYS A 265 -32.26 -26.21 -29.74
C CYS A 265 -32.83 -25.07 -30.58
N GLN A 266 -33.62 -24.19 -29.96
CA GLN A 266 -33.87 -22.89 -30.54
C GLN A 266 -32.54 -22.15 -30.52
N THR A 267 -31.94 -22.07 -31.70
CA THR A 267 -30.90 -21.14 -32.08
C THR A 267 -31.31 -19.73 -31.66
N LEU A 268 -30.67 -19.20 -30.63
CA LEU A 268 -30.57 -17.76 -30.43
C LEU A 268 -29.20 -17.34 -30.94
N THR A 269 -29.18 -16.83 -32.17
CA THR A 269 -28.08 -16.00 -32.71
C THR A 269 -28.03 -14.64 -31.98
N PRO A 270 -26.90 -13.91 -32.05
CA PRO A 270 -26.38 -13.09 -30.95
C PRO A 270 -26.69 -11.58 -31.03
N ASP A 271 -26.30 -10.89 -29.94
CA ASP A 271 -25.90 -9.46 -29.78
C ASP A 271 -26.87 -8.46 -29.08
N PRO A 272 -26.38 -7.41 -28.35
CA PRO A 272 -25.03 -7.17 -27.80
C PRO A 272 -24.97 -6.73 -26.30
N CYS A 273 -23.77 -6.88 -25.71
CA CYS A 273 -23.14 -6.09 -24.63
C CYS A 273 -23.93 -5.63 -23.37
N ASP A 274 -23.54 -6.15 -22.19
CA ASP A 274 -22.86 -5.34 -21.15
C ASP A 274 -22.25 -6.22 -20.02
N PRO A 275 -21.20 -5.76 -19.31
CA PRO A 275 -20.02 -6.58 -19.04
C PRO A 275 -19.71 -6.63 -17.54
N ALA A 276 -19.96 -7.74 -16.86
CA ALA A 276 -19.34 -7.98 -15.56
C ALA A 276 -19.56 -9.43 -15.14
N PHE A 277 -18.49 -10.23 -15.21
CA PHE A 277 -18.10 -11.34 -14.34
C PHE A 277 -17.35 -12.41 -15.15
N GLU A 278 -16.11 -12.08 -15.53
CA GLU A 278 -15.10 -13.10 -15.74
C GLU A 278 -14.67 -13.63 -14.37
N LEU A 279 -14.95 -14.90 -14.07
CA LEU A 279 -14.17 -15.65 -13.10
C LEU A 279 -14.02 -17.10 -13.59
N LYS A 280 -12.79 -17.34 -14.05
CA LYS A 280 -12.14 -18.60 -14.43
C LYS A 280 -12.74 -19.85 -13.75
N LEU A 281 -13.29 -20.77 -14.55
CA LEU A 281 -13.49 -22.16 -14.15
C LEU A 281 -12.34 -23.05 -14.68
N PRO A 282 -11.85 -24.02 -13.88
CA PRO A 282 -10.78 -24.91 -14.30
C PRO A 282 -11.26 -25.95 -15.32
N LYS A 283 -10.45 -26.16 -16.36
CA LYS A 283 -10.54 -27.28 -17.30
C LYS A 283 -10.40 -28.61 -16.54
N LYS A 284 -11.47 -29.39 -16.43
CA LYS A 284 -11.48 -30.88 -16.42
C LYS A 284 -12.87 -31.43 -16.07
N TRP A 285 -13.69 -31.64 -17.08
CA TRP A 285 -14.71 -32.70 -17.06
C TRP A 285 -14.78 -33.29 -18.47
N HIS A 286 -13.95 -34.31 -18.71
CA HIS A 286 -14.17 -35.23 -19.84
C HIS A 286 -15.16 -36.28 -19.34
N THR A 287 -16.38 -36.28 -19.86
CA THR A 287 -17.31 -37.40 -19.75
C THR A 287 -17.27 -38.19 -21.06
N GLU A 288 -16.67 -39.39 -21.01
CA GLU A 288 -16.73 -40.38 -22.08
C GLU A 288 -18.16 -40.95 -22.19
N CYS A 289 -18.86 -40.66 -23.28
CA CYS A 289 -20.06 -41.39 -23.67
C CYS A 289 -19.66 -42.45 -24.73
N ALA A 290 -19.42 -43.69 -24.30
CA ALA A 290 -19.19 -44.80 -25.21
C ALA A 290 -20.52 -45.43 -25.64
N HIS A 291 -20.81 -45.41 -26.95
CA HIS A 291 -21.89 -46.20 -27.55
C HIS A 291 -21.48 -46.63 -28.97
N LYS A 292 -21.15 -47.92 -29.19
CA LYS A 292 -21.96 -48.88 -29.95
C LYS A 292 -21.21 -50.19 -30.31
N ASN A 293 -22.01 -51.27 -30.29
CA ASN A 293 -22.10 -52.37 -31.25
C ASN A 293 -21.05 -52.48 -32.36
N GLY A 294 -20.43 -53.67 -32.43
CA GLY A 294 -20.18 -54.40 -33.68
C GLY A 294 -19.25 -53.75 -34.71
N HIS A 295 -17.97 -54.10 -34.60
CA HIS A 295 -16.90 -54.02 -35.60
C HIS A 295 -16.46 -52.61 -36.10
N ASN A 296 -15.19 -52.31 -35.77
CA ASN A 296 -14.33 -51.17 -36.12
C ASN A 296 -14.54 -49.83 -35.37
N LEU A 297 -13.44 -49.42 -34.72
CA LEU A 297 -13.20 -48.15 -34.04
C LEU A 297 -12.78 -47.11 -35.08
N ASP A 298 -13.55 -46.04 -35.23
CA ASP A 298 -13.08 -44.79 -35.83
C ASP A 298 -13.35 -43.63 -34.87
N VAL A 299 -12.26 -43.00 -34.43
CA VAL A 299 -12.25 -41.83 -33.54
C VAL A 299 -12.37 -40.57 -34.39
N VAL A 300 -13.48 -39.85 -34.29
CA VAL A 300 -13.64 -38.52 -34.90
C VAL A 300 -13.62 -37.47 -33.79
N TYR A 301 -12.55 -36.67 -33.76
CA TYR A 301 -12.48 -35.45 -32.97
C TYR A 301 -13.41 -34.39 -33.59
N SER A 302 -14.32 -33.82 -32.80
CA SER A 302 -14.96 -32.56 -33.17
C SER A 302 -15.03 -31.64 -31.95
N SER A 303 -14.51 -30.43 -32.17
CA SER A 303 -14.42 -29.31 -31.25
C SER A 303 -15.76 -28.57 -31.26
N CYS A 304 -16.42 -28.40 -30.12
CA CYS A 304 -17.55 -27.46 -30.04
C CYS A 304 -17.06 -26.07 -29.65
N CYS A 305 -17.34 -25.10 -30.52
CA CYS A 305 -17.47 -23.68 -30.17
C CYS A 305 -18.70 -23.46 -29.29
#